data_AF-A0A955EFP8-F1
#
_entry.id   AF-A0A955EFP8-F1
#
_cell.length_a   1.000
_cell.length_b   1.000
_cell.length_c   1.000
_cell.angle_alpha   90.00
_cell.angle_beta   90.00
_cell.angle_gamma   90.00
#
_symmetry.space_group_name_H-M   'P 1'
#
loop_
_entity.id
_entity.type
_entity.pdbx_description
1 polymer ?
#
loop_
_entity_poly.entity_id
_entity_poly.type
_entity_poly.pdbx_seq_one_letter_code
_entity_poly.pdbx_strand_id
1 'polypeptide(L)'
;MTTCRTISLAAVAGAILLTTAAPTALGGREIVPARFITDGAVTEANDPWSGMIVEPDDPNDPVVQAYIAERRMIRAAEREMKRLRARSFGSMRNVEIRQMGLLQIREWEDPMFWPSLLDVFGDEQEDVRGALLDIFENAASDAGDAALMWEAILNDNEANREQAFNRVRRRAAARSEADEDPIPTGSARILAHAIRYGAEDERTSAAHAIRALRILEAIPLLITGQISSGATASGTGGIPPEDKSLAWILIGRQTAYVADVTPVVGNGSVAFDPELGILTTGTILRIIDAAVITYHSEVHASLIDLTSEAWGQSTASLGYDLPAWRAWYEEQFLPDLAARREADAAAVPSETASS
;
A
#
# COMPACT_ATOMS: atom_id res chain seq x y z
N MET A 1 23.14 55.35 -3.27
CA MET A 1 24.37 55.74 -2.54
C MET A 1 24.11 55.55 -1.07
N THR A 2 24.71 54.49 -0.53
CA THR A 2 24.37 53.84 0.73
C THR A 2 25.21 54.46 1.85
N THR A 3 24.58 55.04 2.86
CA THR A 3 25.27 55.52 4.07
C THR A 3 25.32 54.42 5.13
N CYS A 4 26.54 53.97 5.38
CA CYS A 4 26.97 53.07 6.42
C CYS A 4 27.40 53.88 7.66
N ARG A 5 27.07 53.42 8.88
CA ARG A 5 27.88 53.53 10.14
C ARG A 5 27.08 53.00 11.35
N THR A 6 27.42 51.80 11.84
CA THR A 6 28.20 51.51 13.06
C THR A 6 27.52 51.88 14.38
N ILE A 7 27.11 50.86 15.14
CA ILE A 7 26.84 50.94 16.58
C ILE A 7 27.76 49.93 17.27
N SER A 8 28.46 50.43 18.29
CA SER A 8 29.48 49.75 19.07
C SER A 8 28.90 48.88 20.19
N LEU A 9 29.67 47.85 20.54
CA LEU A 9 29.63 47.07 21.77
C LEU A 9 29.52 47.94 23.04
N ALA A 10 28.68 47.50 23.98
CA ALA A 10 28.90 47.72 25.40
C ALA A 10 28.57 46.43 26.15
N ALA A 11 29.60 45.85 26.75
CA ALA A 11 29.51 44.72 27.66
C ALA A 11 28.97 45.16 29.02
N VAL A 12 28.06 44.37 29.61
CA VAL A 12 27.81 44.39 31.06
C VAL A 12 27.70 42.94 31.53
N ALA A 13 28.60 42.62 32.46
CA ALA A 13 28.73 41.34 33.11
C ALA A 13 27.81 41.21 34.33
N GLY A 14 27.43 39.97 34.63
CA GLY A 14 27.27 39.49 36.01
C GLY A 14 25.84 39.30 36.51
N ALA A 15 25.42 38.04 36.63
CA ALA A 15 25.23 37.41 37.95
C ALA A 15 24.87 35.92 37.76
N ILE A 16 25.75 35.09 38.31
CA ILE A 16 25.66 33.63 38.38
C ILE A 16 24.78 33.25 39.57
N LEU A 17 23.77 32.40 39.35
CA LEU A 17 23.12 31.62 40.40
C LEU A 17 23.14 30.14 39.97
N LEU A 18 24.06 29.41 40.60
CA LEU A 18 24.14 27.95 40.57
C LEU A 18 22.91 27.37 41.27
N THR A 19 22.09 26.62 40.54
CA THR A 19 21.21 25.60 41.12
C THR A 19 21.78 24.22 40.76
N THR A 20 22.20 23.51 41.80
CA THR A 20 22.67 22.13 41.73
C THR A 20 21.49 21.19 41.52
N ALA A 21 21.42 20.56 40.34
CA ALA A 21 20.58 19.39 40.10
C ALA A 21 21.46 18.18 39.78
N ALA A 22 21.14 17.06 40.43
CA ALA A 22 21.88 15.80 40.43
C ALA A 22 21.97 15.14 39.03
N PRO A 23 22.96 14.25 38.80
CA PRO A 23 23.12 13.56 37.53
C PRO A 23 22.10 12.44 37.40
N THR A 24 21.05 12.65 36.61
CA THR A 24 20.21 11.55 36.14
C THR A 24 20.94 10.89 34.96
N ALA A 25 21.28 9.63 35.15
CA ALA A 25 21.99 8.80 34.18
C ALA A 25 21.37 8.89 32.78
N LEU A 26 22.20 9.30 31.81
CA LEU A 26 21.98 9.09 30.39
C LEU A 26 21.99 7.58 30.14
N GLY A 27 20.82 6.96 30.30
CA GLY A 27 20.52 5.68 29.69
C GLY A 27 20.50 5.91 28.18
N GLY A 28 21.52 5.38 27.50
CA GLY A 28 21.60 5.37 26.05
C GLY A 28 20.29 4.82 25.49
N ARG A 29 19.58 5.69 24.77
CA ARG A 29 18.42 5.28 23.99
C ARG A 29 19.02 4.62 22.75
N GLU A 30 19.15 3.31 22.81
CA GLU A 30 19.46 2.46 21.67
C GLU A 30 18.49 2.85 20.55
N ILE A 31 19.04 3.39 19.47
CA ILE A 31 18.30 3.63 18.23
C ILE A 31 17.96 2.23 17.71
N VAL A 32 16.78 1.75 18.04
CA VAL A 32 16.23 0.53 17.46
C VAL A 32 15.93 0.88 16.00
N PRO A 33 16.65 0.30 15.01
CA PRO A 33 16.32 0.54 13.61
C PRO A 33 14.88 0.11 13.38
N ALA A 34 14.15 0.88 12.57
CA ALA A 34 12.78 0.59 12.17
C ALA A 34 12.68 -0.84 11.61
N ARG A 35 12.39 -1.80 12.47
CA ARG A 35 12.14 -3.19 12.10
C ARG A 35 10.79 -3.23 11.44
N PHE A 36 10.76 -3.60 10.15
CA PHE A 36 9.57 -4.23 9.59
C PHE A 36 9.21 -5.39 10.52
N ILE A 37 8.00 -5.35 11.09
CA ILE A 37 7.51 -6.40 11.99
C ILE A 37 7.33 -7.67 11.14
N THR A 38 8.35 -8.52 11.14
CA THR A 38 8.38 -9.78 10.38
C THR A 38 7.95 -10.99 11.20
N ASP A 39 7.87 -10.88 12.53
CA ASP A 39 7.44 -11.98 13.39
C ASP A 39 6.42 -11.53 14.44
N GLY A 40 5.35 -12.31 14.57
CA GLY A 40 4.29 -12.12 15.53
C GLY A 40 2.99 -11.69 14.86
N ALA A 41 1.95 -12.48 15.08
CA ALA A 41 0.58 -12.21 14.66
C ALA A 41 0.27 -10.71 14.73
N VAL A 42 0.17 -10.07 13.57
CA VAL A 42 -0.70 -8.92 13.42
C VAL A 42 -2.08 -9.52 13.59
N THR A 43 -2.54 -9.62 14.84
CA THR A 43 -3.96 -9.62 15.12
C THR A 43 -4.53 -8.44 14.35
N GLU A 44 -5.75 -8.55 13.84
CA GLU A 44 -6.49 -7.53 13.07
C GLU A 44 -6.54 -6.12 13.74
N ALA A 45 -5.88 -5.93 14.88
CA ALA A 45 -5.85 -4.75 15.72
C ALA A 45 -4.83 -3.65 15.31
N ASN A 46 -4.09 -3.78 14.21
CA ASN A 46 -3.03 -2.81 13.84
C ASN A 46 -3.01 -2.41 12.35
N ASP A 47 -4.18 -2.33 11.72
CA ASP A 47 -4.31 -1.45 10.56
C ASP A 47 -4.32 0.01 11.06
N PRO A 48 -3.44 0.90 10.55
CA PRO A 48 -3.41 2.31 10.94
C PRO A 48 -4.75 3.04 10.73
N TRP A 49 -5.68 2.49 9.93
CA TRP A 49 -7.02 3.03 9.73
C TRP A 49 -8.13 2.22 10.41
N SER A 50 -7.90 0.94 10.70
CA SER A 50 -8.79 0.09 11.53
C SER A 50 -8.31 0.07 12.98
N GLY A 51 -8.01 1.26 13.53
CA GLY A 51 -7.90 1.41 14.97
C GLY A 51 -9.15 0.81 15.61
N MET A 52 -8.96 -0.30 16.33
CA MET A 52 -9.89 -0.90 17.28
C MET A 52 -11.32 -0.38 17.15
N ILE A 53 -12.16 -1.07 16.37
CA ILE A 53 -13.59 -1.11 16.72
C ILE A 53 -13.67 -1.99 17.97
N VAL A 54 -13.12 -1.51 19.09
CA VAL A 54 -13.65 -1.89 20.40
C VAL A 54 -15.01 -1.20 20.39
N GLU A 55 -16.06 -1.94 20.05
CA GLU A 55 -17.41 -1.52 20.38
C GLU A 55 -17.40 -1.28 21.89
N PRO A 56 -17.39 -0.02 22.34
CA PRO A 56 -17.27 0.28 23.76
C PRO A 56 -18.60 -0.06 24.40
N ASP A 57 -18.57 -0.86 25.45
CA ASP A 57 -19.79 -1.27 26.18
C ASP A 57 -20.56 -0.06 26.77
N ASP A 58 -19.91 1.10 26.95
CA ASP A 58 -20.52 2.35 27.45
C ASP A 58 -20.43 3.51 26.44
N PRO A 59 -21.56 3.96 25.87
CA PRO A 59 -21.63 5.14 25.02
C PRO A 59 -21.16 6.45 25.67
N ASN A 60 -21.06 6.52 26.99
CA ASN A 60 -20.64 7.72 27.72
C ASN A 60 -19.14 7.76 28.06
N ASP A 61 -18.36 6.76 27.64
CA ASP A 61 -16.92 6.77 27.83
C ASP A 61 -16.29 8.00 27.09
N PRO A 62 -15.42 8.77 27.76
CA PRO A 62 -14.79 9.96 27.18
C PRO A 62 -14.03 9.69 25.87
N VAL A 63 -13.44 8.51 25.68
CA VAL A 63 -12.73 8.13 24.45
C VAL A 63 -13.72 8.00 23.28
N VAL A 64 -14.89 7.43 23.56
CA VAL A 64 -15.97 7.22 22.58
C VAL A 64 -16.59 8.54 22.19
N GLN A 65 -16.82 9.42 23.16
CA GLN A 65 -17.33 10.76 22.91
C GLN A 65 -16.34 11.58 22.06
N ALA A 66 -15.04 11.48 22.32
CA ALA A 66 -14.01 12.11 21.49
C ALA A 66 -14.03 11.57 20.06
N TYR A 67 -14.10 10.25 19.87
CA TYR A 67 -14.21 9.62 18.55
C TYR A 67 -15.49 10.02 17.81
N ILE A 68 -16.65 10.06 18.48
CA ILE A 68 -17.91 10.50 17.89
C ILE A 68 -17.82 11.97 17.47
N ALA A 69 -17.22 12.82 18.30
CA ALA A 69 -17.01 14.24 17.99
C ALA A 69 -16.09 14.41 16.77
N GLU A 70 -14.99 13.67 16.72
CA GLU A 70 -14.07 13.64 15.59
C GLU A 70 -14.76 13.19 14.30
N ARG A 71 -15.47 12.05 14.32
CA ARG A 71 -16.25 11.57 13.16
C ARG A 71 -17.32 12.56 12.73
N ARG A 72 -17.93 13.30 13.66
CA ARG A 72 -18.90 14.36 13.34
C ARG A 72 -18.22 15.54 12.64
N MET A 73 -17.02 15.92 13.07
CA MET A 73 -16.21 16.95 12.42
C MET A 73 -15.81 16.53 11.00
N ILE A 74 -15.30 15.31 10.82
CA ILE A 74 -14.94 14.75 9.50
C ILE A 74 -16.16 14.76 8.56
N ARG A 75 -17.32 14.26 9.00
CA ARG A 75 -18.55 14.29 8.17
C ARG A 75 -19.07 15.69 7.87
N ALA A 76 -18.78 16.68 8.72
CA ALA A 76 -19.12 18.07 8.45
C ALA A 76 -18.20 18.64 7.36
N ALA A 77 -16.89 18.44 7.52
CA ALA A 77 -15.87 18.82 6.54
C ALA A 77 -16.13 18.16 5.18
N GLU A 78 -16.39 16.85 5.14
CA GLU A 78 -16.69 16.12 3.90
C GLU A 78 -17.93 16.69 3.17
N ARG A 79 -18.97 17.11 3.90
CA ARG A 79 -20.13 17.78 3.31
C ARG A 79 -19.77 19.14 2.72
N GLU A 80 -18.86 19.87 3.35
CA GLU A 80 -18.34 21.14 2.84
C GLU A 80 -17.46 20.95 1.61
N MET A 81 -16.57 19.94 1.62
CA MET A 81 -15.78 19.52 0.45
C MET A 81 -16.67 19.13 -0.72
N LYS A 82 -17.74 18.35 -0.50
CA LYS A 82 -18.70 17.99 -1.56
C LYS A 82 -19.44 19.21 -2.11
N ARG A 83 -19.79 20.18 -1.26
CA ARG A 83 -20.38 21.45 -1.71
C ARG A 83 -19.40 22.28 -2.51
N LEU A 84 -18.14 22.33 -2.08
CA LEU A 84 -17.05 23.01 -2.80
C LEU A 84 -16.85 22.35 -4.17
N ARG A 85 -16.81 21.01 -4.21
CA ARG A 85 -16.76 20.21 -5.43
C ARG A 85 -17.86 20.57 -6.41
N ALA A 86 -19.11 20.52 -5.96
CA ALA A 86 -20.25 20.84 -6.82
C ALA A 86 -20.27 22.30 -7.30
N ARG A 87 -19.71 23.24 -6.51
CA ARG A 87 -19.68 24.66 -6.85
C ARG A 87 -18.56 25.04 -7.81
N SER A 88 -17.36 24.48 -7.61
CA SER A 88 -16.13 24.96 -8.24
C SER A 88 -15.53 24.00 -9.26
N PHE A 89 -15.90 22.72 -9.21
CA PHE A 89 -15.24 21.65 -9.97
C PHE A 89 -16.24 20.82 -10.81
N GLY A 90 -15.85 19.62 -11.27
CA GLY A 90 -16.63 18.80 -12.19
C GLY A 90 -16.62 19.34 -13.62
N SER A 91 -17.80 19.63 -14.19
CA SER A 91 -17.95 20.16 -15.55
C SER A 91 -17.77 21.69 -15.66
N MET A 92 -17.35 22.35 -14.58
CA MET A 92 -17.14 23.79 -14.54
C MET A 92 -16.07 24.25 -15.53
N ARG A 93 -16.46 25.11 -16.48
CA ARG A 93 -15.56 25.67 -17.51
C ARG A 93 -14.97 27.04 -17.13
N ASN A 94 -15.53 27.70 -16.13
CA ASN A 94 -15.02 29.00 -15.69
C ASN A 94 -13.72 28.82 -14.90
N VAL A 95 -12.61 29.26 -15.51
CA VAL A 95 -11.26 29.15 -14.94
C VAL A 95 -11.14 29.89 -13.61
N GLU A 96 -11.73 31.08 -13.48
CA GLU A 96 -11.61 31.88 -12.25
C GLU A 96 -12.27 31.17 -11.05
N ILE A 97 -13.48 30.63 -11.24
CA ILE A 97 -14.19 29.88 -10.21
C ILE A 97 -13.39 28.62 -9.83
N ARG A 98 -12.82 27.94 -10.82
CA ARG A 98 -11.99 26.75 -10.60
C ARG A 98 -10.72 27.07 -9.81
N GLN A 99 -10.02 28.16 -10.13
CA GLN A 99 -8.84 28.63 -9.41
C GLN A 99 -9.17 29.06 -7.97
N MET A 100 -10.31 29.73 -7.77
CA MET A 100 -10.80 30.02 -6.41
C MET A 100 -11.08 28.75 -5.62
N GLY A 101 -11.63 27.72 -6.28
CA GLY A 101 -11.79 26.40 -5.67
C GLY A 101 -10.46 25.78 -5.25
N LEU A 102 -9.42 25.87 -6.09
CA LEU A 102 -8.09 25.32 -5.78
C LEU A 102 -7.46 26.01 -4.56
N LEU A 103 -7.62 27.32 -4.43
CA LEU A 103 -7.19 28.05 -3.24
C LEU A 103 -7.93 27.58 -1.99
N GLN A 104 -9.23 27.31 -2.09
CA GLN A 104 -10.03 26.79 -0.97
C GLN A 104 -9.67 25.36 -0.58
N ILE A 105 -9.23 24.51 -1.52
CA ILE A 105 -8.75 23.17 -1.19
C ILE A 105 -7.50 23.25 -0.28
N ARG A 106 -6.63 24.24 -0.51
CA ARG A 106 -5.42 24.44 0.30
C ARG A 106 -5.69 24.84 1.74
N GLU A 107 -6.91 25.26 2.08
CA GLU A 107 -7.28 25.54 3.48
C GLU A 107 -7.41 24.25 4.32
N TRP A 108 -7.51 23.08 3.68
CA TRP A 108 -7.64 21.77 4.34
C TRP A 108 -6.27 21.10 4.55
N GLU A 109 -5.37 21.75 5.29
CA GLU A 109 -4.01 21.25 5.55
C GLU A 109 -3.95 20.16 6.64
N ASP A 110 -5.00 19.99 7.44
CA ASP A 110 -5.01 19.04 8.55
C ASP A 110 -5.04 17.58 8.05
N PRO A 111 -4.07 16.73 8.45
CA PRO A 111 -4.00 15.32 8.08
C PRO A 111 -5.29 14.52 8.34
N MET A 112 -6.07 14.90 9.35
CA MET A 112 -7.34 14.25 9.69
C MET A 112 -8.33 14.26 8.52
N PHE A 113 -8.24 15.24 7.62
CA PHE A 113 -9.17 15.42 6.51
C PHE A 113 -8.68 14.83 5.18
N TRP A 114 -7.42 14.43 5.07
CA TRP A 114 -6.84 13.98 3.80
C TRP A 114 -7.49 12.75 3.19
N PRO A 115 -7.93 11.72 3.95
CA PRO A 115 -8.71 10.63 3.38
C PRO A 115 -9.98 11.14 2.70
N SER A 116 -10.70 12.07 3.34
CA SER A 116 -11.90 12.68 2.76
C SER A 116 -11.59 13.56 1.55
N LEU A 117 -10.43 14.21 1.50
CA LEU A 117 -10.00 14.95 0.31
C LEU A 117 -9.76 14.00 -0.86
N LEU A 118 -9.06 12.88 -0.64
CA LEU A 118 -8.84 11.86 -1.66
C LEU A 118 -10.16 11.25 -2.14
N ASP A 119 -11.06 10.88 -1.23
CA ASP A 119 -12.36 10.30 -1.58
C ASP A 119 -13.24 11.27 -2.39
N VAL A 120 -13.26 12.56 -2.03
CA VAL A 120 -14.14 13.55 -2.65
C VAL A 120 -13.57 14.07 -3.98
N PHE A 121 -12.26 14.29 -4.05
CA PHE A 121 -11.60 14.95 -5.18
C PHE A 121 -10.70 14.03 -6.02
N GLY A 122 -10.52 12.77 -5.66
CA GLY A 122 -9.64 11.82 -6.38
C GLY A 122 -10.04 11.60 -7.83
N ASP A 123 -11.32 11.72 -8.16
CA ASP A 123 -11.82 11.59 -9.54
C ASP A 123 -11.83 12.91 -10.33
N GLU A 124 -11.39 14.03 -9.74
CA GLU A 124 -11.34 15.31 -10.44
C GLU A 124 -10.20 15.37 -11.46
N GLN A 125 -10.20 16.41 -12.30
CA GLN A 125 -9.18 16.59 -13.34
C GLN A 125 -7.77 16.80 -12.75
N GLU A 126 -6.76 16.65 -13.61
CA GLU A 126 -5.34 16.64 -13.25
C GLU A 126 -4.89 17.87 -12.45
N ASP A 127 -5.44 19.06 -12.71
CA ASP A 127 -5.09 20.28 -11.98
C ASP A 127 -5.53 20.25 -10.51
N VAL A 128 -6.69 19.66 -10.20
CA VAL A 128 -7.19 19.49 -8.84
C VAL A 128 -6.35 18.45 -8.10
N ARG A 129 -6.06 17.32 -8.75
CA ARG A 129 -5.23 16.26 -8.17
C ARG A 129 -3.80 16.73 -7.94
N GLY A 130 -3.22 17.46 -8.89
CA GLY A 130 -1.92 18.10 -8.73
C GLY A 130 -1.91 19.01 -7.50
N ALA A 131 -2.96 19.80 -7.29
CA ALA A 131 -3.06 20.65 -6.10
C ALA A 131 -3.17 19.85 -4.79
N LEU A 132 -3.87 18.71 -4.76
CA LEU A 132 -3.91 17.83 -3.57
C LEU A 132 -2.53 17.24 -3.28
N LEU A 133 -1.87 16.72 -4.31
CA LEU A 133 -0.53 16.16 -4.20
C LEU A 133 0.49 17.22 -3.71
N ASP A 134 0.34 18.46 -4.16
CA ASP A 134 1.16 19.57 -3.68
C ASP A 134 0.89 19.89 -2.20
N ILE A 135 -0.35 19.76 -1.71
CA ILE A 135 -0.66 19.93 -0.27
C ILE A 135 0.07 18.86 0.55
N PHE A 136 0.00 17.60 0.13
CA PHE A 136 0.67 16.50 0.85
C PHE A 136 2.20 16.63 0.80
N GLU A 137 2.77 17.02 -0.34
CA GLU A 137 4.21 17.27 -0.50
C GLU A 137 4.68 18.44 0.39
N ASN A 138 3.90 19.54 0.43
CA ASN A 138 4.23 20.74 1.20
C ASN A 138 4.06 20.55 2.71
N ALA A 139 3.15 19.68 3.16
CA ALA A 139 2.96 19.38 4.58
C ALA A 139 4.23 18.80 5.22
N ALA A 140 5.11 18.19 4.42
CA ALA A 140 6.42 17.70 4.80
C ALA A 140 6.44 16.79 6.05
N SER A 141 5.32 16.11 6.33
CA SER A 141 5.10 15.30 7.52
C SER A 141 4.96 13.81 7.17
N ASP A 142 5.10 12.93 8.18
CA ASP A 142 4.90 11.47 8.02
C ASP A 142 3.53 11.15 7.40
N ALA A 143 2.48 11.85 7.84
CA ALA A 143 1.15 11.66 7.28
C ALA A 143 1.08 12.11 5.81
N GLY A 144 1.79 13.19 5.43
CA GLY A 144 1.78 13.71 4.05
C GLY A 144 2.50 12.76 3.12
N ASP A 145 3.65 12.25 3.56
CA ASP A 145 4.41 11.20 2.87
C ASP A 145 3.61 9.89 2.79
N ALA A 146 2.77 9.58 3.79
CA ALA A 146 1.85 8.43 3.76
C ALA A 146 0.70 8.63 2.77
N ALA A 147 0.10 9.82 2.69
CA ALA A 147 -0.95 10.15 1.73
C ALA A 147 -0.42 10.11 0.29
N LEU A 148 0.79 10.62 0.05
CA LEU A 148 1.48 10.50 -1.24
C LEU A 148 1.73 9.04 -1.61
N MET A 149 2.18 8.22 -0.66
CA MET A 149 2.42 6.79 -0.88
C MET A 149 1.12 6.03 -1.16
N TRP A 150 0.03 6.37 -0.45
CA TRP A 150 -1.30 5.82 -0.70
C TRP A 150 -1.73 6.07 -2.14
N GLU A 151 -1.68 7.32 -2.58
CA GLU A 151 -2.06 7.71 -3.95
C GLU A 151 -1.11 7.10 -5.00
N ALA A 152 0.17 6.94 -4.69
CA ALA A 152 1.14 6.31 -5.58
C ALA A 152 0.87 4.81 -5.83
N ILE A 153 0.19 4.13 -4.91
CA ILE A 153 0.01 2.67 -4.96
C ILE A 153 -1.43 2.28 -5.26
N LEU A 154 -2.39 2.92 -4.58
CA LEU A 154 -3.78 2.48 -4.51
C LEU A 154 -4.70 3.26 -5.46
N ASN A 155 -4.19 4.26 -6.19
CA ASN A 155 -5.01 4.95 -7.18
C ASN A 155 -5.18 4.10 -8.45
N ASP A 156 -6.40 4.01 -8.98
CA ASP A 156 -6.68 3.23 -10.19
C ASP A 156 -6.01 3.82 -11.45
N ASN A 157 -5.76 5.14 -11.47
CA ASN A 157 -5.19 5.83 -12.62
C ASN A 157 -3.65 5.83 -12.58
N GLU A 158 -3.04 5.17 -13.56
CA GLU A 158 -1.59 5.04 -13.68
C GLU A 158 -0.85 6.39 -13.75
N ALA A 159 -1.40 7.39 -14.46
CA ALA A 159 -0.78 8.71 -14.55
C ALA A 159 -0.76 9.42 -13.20
N ASN A 160 -1.81 9.24 -12.38
CA ASN A 160 -1.85 9.79 -11.04
C ASN A 160 -0.86 9.08 -10.12
N ARG A 161 -0.79 7.74 -10.19
CA ARG A 161 0.19 6.95 -9.45
C ARG A 161 1.61 7.43 -9.75
N GLU A 162 1.95 7.65 -11.02
CA GLU A 162 3.27 8.14 -11.42
C GLU A 162 3.55 9.55 -10.88
N GLN A 163 2.57 10.47 -10.94
CA GLN A 163 2.71 11.82 -10.39
C GLN A 163 2.89 11.86 -8.87
N ALA A 164 2.18 10.99 -8.15
CA ALA A 164 2.33 10.83 -6.70
C ALA A 164 3.67 10.18 -6.37
N PHE A 165 4.06 9.13 -7.09
CA PHE A 165 5.33 8.43 -6.88
C PHE A 165 6.54 9.33 -7.12
N ASN A 166 6.49 10.19 -8.15
CA ASN A 166 7.54 11.17 -8.40
C ASN A 166 7.73 12.15 -7.22
N ARG A 167 6.65 12.50 -6.51
CA ARG A 167 6.69 13.32 -5.29
C ARG A 167 7.27 12.54 -4.12
N VAL A 168 6.85 11.30 -3.91
CA VAL A 168 7.43 10.40 -2.91
C VAL A 168 8.95 10.30 -3.11
N ARG A 169 9.42 10.12 -4.34
CA ARG A 169 10.86 10.05 -4.64
C ARG A 169 11.60 11.36 -4.31
N ARG A 170 11.03 12.52 -4.62
CA ARG A 170 11.62 13.81 -4.24
C ARG A 170 11.68 13.98 -2.72
N ARG A 171 10.60 13.62 -2.02
CA ARG A 171 10.52 13.65 -0.56
C ARG A 171 11.54 12.71 0.08
N ALA A 172 11.67 11.47 -0.40
CA ALA A 172 12.67 10.52 0.08
C ALA A 172 14.11 11.02 -0.13
N ALA A 173 14.40 11.64 -1.28
CA ALA A 173 15.70 12.26 -1.53
C ALA A 173 15.97 13.43 -0.57
N ALA A 174 15.01 14.34 -0.38
CA ALA A 174 15.14 15.46 0.54
C ALA A 174 15.33 15.02 2.01
N ARG A 175 14.66 13.94 2.44
CA ARG A 175 14.85 13.35 3.77
C ARG A 175 16.24 12.73 3.94
N SER A 176 16.71 12.03 2.91
CA SER A 176 18.06 11.45 2.90
C SER A 176 19.14 12.54 3.00
N GLU A 177 18.95 13.67 2.32
CA GLU A 177 19.85 14.84 2.43
C GLU A 177 19.82 15.48 3.83
N ALA A 178 18.69 15.37 4.54
CA ALA A 178 18.52 15.85 5.90
C ALA A 178 19.00 14.85 6.98
N ASP A 179 19.61 13.72 6.59
CA ASP A 179 20.00 12.62 7.49
C ASP A 179 18.79 12.04 8.28
N GLU A 180 17.61 12.07 7.67
CA GLU A 180 16.40 11.44 8.19
C GLU A 180 16.12 10.12 7.46
N ASP A 181 15.32 9.25 8.10
CA ASP A 181 14.85 8.03 7.47
C ASP A 181 14.16 8.36 6.13
N PRO A 182 14.59 7.77 5.00
CA PRO A 182 14.07 8.12 3.67
C PRO A 182 12.60 7.74 3.52
N ILE A 183 12.15 6.74 4.28
CA ILE A 183 10.79 6.21 4.24
C ILE A 183 10.17 6.35 5.63
N PRO A 184 9.23 7.28 5.80
CA PRO A 184 8.50 7.45 7.05
C PRO A 184 7.67 6.22 7.42
N THR A 185 7.30 6.12 8.70
CA THR A 185 6.57 4.97 9.25
C THR A 185 5.21 4.81 8.58
N GLY A 186 4.51 5.92 8.29
CA GLY A 186 3.23 5.91 7.59
C GLY A 186 3.35 5.29 6.19
N SER A 187 4.32 5.73 5.39
CA SER A 187 4.57 5.19 4.04
C SER A 187 4.95 3.71 4.07
N ALA A 188 5.78 3.28 5.04
CA ALA A 188 6.14 1.87 5.21
C ALA A 188 4.91 0.99 5.52
N ARG A 189 3.96 1.49 6.32
CA ARG A 189 2.69 0.78 6.59
C ARG A 189 1.84 0.60 5.34
N ILE A 190 1.77 1.62 4.47
CA ILE A 190 1.02 1.51 3.21
C ILE A 190 1.65 0.45 2.29
N LEU A 191 2.97 0.43 2.17
CA LEU A 191 3.68 -0.60 1.41
C LEU A 191 3.41 -2.00 1.96
N ALA A 192 3.47 -2.17 3.29
CA ALA A 192 3.15 -3.43 3.94
C ALA A 192 1.70 -3.87 3.71
N HIS A 193 0.75 -2.93 3.80
CA HIS A 193 -0.66 -3.19 3.54
C HIS A 193 -0.88 -3.65 2.09
N ALA A 194 -0.37 -2.92 1.12
CA ALA A 194 -0.54 -3.21 -0.31
C ALA A 194 0.06 -4.57 -0.69
N ILE A 195 1.26 -4.91 -0.21
CA ILE A 195 1.88 -6.21 -0.49
C ILE A 195 1.08 -7.38 0.11
N ARG A 196 0.53 -7.22 1.32
CA ARG A 196 -0.17 -8.30 2.03
C ARG A 196 -1.62 -8.49 1.58
N TYR A 197 -2.34 -7.38 1.44
CA TYR A 197 -3.80 -7.36 1.30
C TYR A 197 -4.27 -6.74 0.00
N GLY A 198 -3.40 -6.01 -0.71
CA GLY A 198 -3.78 -5.31 -1.92
C GLY A 198 -4.14 -6.24 -3.08
N ALA A 199 -4.80 -5.66 -4.08
CA ALA A 199 -5.04 -6.30 -5.37
C ALA A 199 -3.72 -6.49 -6.15
N GLU A 200 -3.74 -7.23 -7.26
CA GLU A 200 -2.53 -7.53 -8.04
C GLU A 200 -1.78 -6.26 -8.50
N ASP A 201 -2.52 -5.28 -9.01
CA ASP A 201 -1.97 -4.02 -9.51
C ASP A 201 -1.37 -3.18 -8.38
N GLU A 202 -1.99 -3.21 -7.20
CA GLU A 202 -1.52 -2.54 -5.99
C GLU A 202 -0.25 -3.19 -5.45
N ARG A 203 -0.19 -4.54 -5.41
CA ARG A 203 1.02 -5.30 -5.03
C ARG A 203 2.17 -5.00 -5.97
N THR A 204 1.88 -4.98 -7.27
CA THR A 204 2.86 -4.66 -8.32
C THR A 204 3.40 -3.23 -8.13
N SER A 205 2.49 -2.25 -7.94
CA SER A 205 2.87 -0.85 -7.71
C SER A 205 3.70 -0.68 -6.43
N ALA A 206 3.32 -1.36 -5.33
CA ALA A 206 4.07 -1.34 -4.09
C ALA A 206 5.46 -2.00 -4.23
N ALA A 207 5.56 -3.11 -4.97
CA ALA A 207 6.84 -3.78 -5.20
C ALA A 207 7.78 -2.92 -6.06
N HIS A 208 7.25 -2.27 -7.09
CA HIS A 208 8.00 -1.30 -7.87
C HIS A 208 8.44 -0.10 -7.03
N ALA A 209 7.59 0.42 -6.15
CA ALA A 209 7.95 1.50 -5.23
C ALA A 209 9.09 1.09 -4.28
N ILE A 210 9.02 -0.10 -3.68
CA ILE A 210 10.08 -0.66 -2.82
C ILE A 210 11.41 -0.74 -3.56
N ARG A 211 11.39 -1.29 -4.79
CA ARG A 211 12.58 -1.39 -5.64
C ARG A 211 13.14 -0.01 -5.99
N ALA A 212 12.30 0.88 -6.51
CA ALA A 212 12.72 2.18 -7.03
C ALA A 212 13.24 3.12 -5.92
N LEU A 213 12.74 2.96 -4.68
CA LEU A 213 13.23 3.67 -3.50
C LEU A 213 14.36 2.92 -2.78
N ARG A 214 14.78 1.74 -3.29
CA ARG A 214 15.83 0.88 -2.74
C ARG A 214 15.65 0.54 -1.25
N ILE A 215 14.42 0.22 -0.85
CA ILE A 215 14.08 -0.09 0.55
C ILE A 215 14.52 -1.52 0.87
N LEU A 216 15.77 -1.70 1.28
CA LEU A 216 16.35 -3.02 1.57
C LEU A 216 15.66 -3.70 2.75
N GLU A 217 15.18 -2.92 3.71
CA GLU A 217 14.46 -3.40 4.89
C GLU A 217 13.11 -4.05 4.54
N ALA A 218 12.58 -3.78 3.34
CA ALA A 218 11.35 -4.38 2.82
C ALA A 218 11.57 -5.70 2.07
N ILE A 219 12.81 -6.20 1.96
CA ILE A 219 13.09 -7.50 1.32
C ILE A 219 12.28 -8.65 1.94
N PRO A 220 12.19 -8.81 3.29
CA PRO A 220 11.35 -9.86 3.89
C PRO A 220 9.88 -9.75 3.51
N LEU A 221 9.37 -8.53 3.39
CA LEU A 221 7.99 -8.28 2.97
C LEU A 221 7.76 -8.77 1.53
N LEU A 222 8.67 -8.45 0.60
CA LEU A 222 8.62 -8.94 -0.79
C LEU A 222 8.77 -10.46 -0.87
N ILE A 223 9.66 -11.07 -0.07
CA ILE A 223 9.81 -12.53 0.02
C ILE A 223 8.46 -13.16 0.38
N THR A 224 7.76 -12.63 1.38
CA THR A 224 6.44 -13.17 1.76
C THR A 224 5.33 -12.81 0.76
N GLY A 225 5.45 -11.69 0.06
CA GLY A 225 4.44 -11.19 -0.88
C GLY A 225 4.43 -11.88 -2.25
N GLN A 226 5.49 -12.57 -2.64
CA GLN A 226 5.59 -13.20 -3.96
C GLN A 226 4.66 -14.41 -4.16
N ILE A 227 4.15 -14.99 -3.08
CA ILE A 227 3.21 -16.12 -3.11
C ILE A 227 2.03 -15.81 -2.20
N SER A 228 0.81 -15.92 -2.71
CA SER A 228 -0.38 -15.98 -1.88
C SER A 228 -1.10 -17.33 -2.03
N SER A 229 -1.38 -17.96 -0.90
CA SER A 229 -2.26 -19.14 -0.87
C SER A 229 -3.70 -18.63 -0.80
N GLY A 230 -4.41 -18.66 -1.92
CA GLY A 230 -5.83 -18.35 -1.94
C GLY A 230 -6.60 -19.48 -1.26
N ALA A 231 -7.11 -19.24 -0.06
CA ALA A 231 -8.21 -20.05 0.46
C ALA A 231 -9.46 -19.68 -0.34
N THR A 232 -9.73 -20.41 -1.43
CA THR A 232 -11.03 -20.32 -2.12
C THR A 232 -12.11 -20.89 -1.21
N ALA A 233 -12.66 -20.05 -0.33
CA ALA A 233 -13.99 -20.22 0.24
C ALA A 233 -14.93 -19.18 -0.38
N SER A 234 -15.07 -19.23 -1.72
CA SER A 234 -16.19 -18.60 -2.41
C SER A 234 -17.46 -19.31 -1.98
N GLY A 235 -18.14 -18.75 -0.99
CA GLY A 235 -19.39 -19.27 -0.46
C GLY A 235 -20.10 -18.25 0.41
N THR A 236 -20.37 -17.06 -0.17
CA THR A 236 -21.34 -16.10 0.35
C THR A 236 -22.66 -16.82 0.65
N GLY A 237 -23.00 -16.97 1.93
CA GLY A 237 -24.24 -17.60 2.37
C GLY A 237 -24.03 -18.58 3.52
N GLY A 238 -24.47 -18.17 4.72
CA GLY A 238 -24.37 -18.88 5.99
C GLY A 238 -25.20 -20.17 6.05
N ILE A 239 -24.76 -21.19 5.32
CA ILE A 239 -25.25 -22.56 5.42
C ILE A 239 -24.11 -23.42 6.01
N PRO A 240 -24.38 -24.26 7.03
CA PRO A 240 -23.38 -25.07 7.72
C PRO A 240 -22.60 -26.04 6.79
N PRO A 241 -21.41 -26.49 7.22
CA PRO A 241 -20.30 -26.90 6.34
C PRO A 241 -20.32 -28.37 5.92
N GLU A 242 -21.48 -28.93 5.59
CA GLU A 242 -21.57 -30.38 5.37
C GLU A 242 -21.70 -30.83 3.90
N ASP A 243 -21.72 -29.93 2.91
CA ASP A 243 -21.69 -30.39 1.50
C ASP A 243 -21.29 -29.34 0.43
N LYS A 244 -20.41 -28.38 0.74
CA LYS A 244 -19.99 -27.37 -0.25
C LYS A 244 -18.93 -27.95 -1.20
N SER A 245 -19.24 -27.97 -2.50
CA SER A 245 -18.28 -28.35 -3.56
C SER A 245 -17.70 -27.08 -4.17
N LEU A 246 -16.38 -27.02 -4.37
CA LEU A 246 -15.71 -25.86 -4.98
C LEU A 246 -16.05 -25.73 -6.46
N ALA A 247 -16.19 -26.85 -7.18
CA ALA A 247 -16.66 -26.89 -8.55
C ALA A 247 -17.22 -28.27 -8.92
N TRP A 248 -18.05 -28.29 -9.96
CA TRP A 248 -18.54 -29.50 -10.61
C TRP A 248 -18.12 -29.48 -12.08
N ILE A 249 -17.42 -30.52 -12.53
CA ILE A 249 -17.02 -30.67 -13.93
C ILE A 249 -17.75 -31.88 -14.50
N LEU A 250 -18.68 -31.64 -15.40
CA LEU A 250 -19.35 -32.70 -16.16
C LEU A 250 -18.54 -33.00 -17.42
N ILE A 251 -18.02 -34.22 -17.51
CA ILE A 251 -17.36 -34.73 -18.72
C ILE A 251 -18.27 -35.80 -19.31
N GLY A 252 -18.96 -35.45 -20.41
CA GLY A 252 -19.92 -36.34 -21.05
C GLY A 252 -19.72 -36.47 -22.55
N ARG A 253 -20.04 -37.65 -23.08
CA ARG A 253 -20.21 -37.92 -24.50
C ARG A 253 -21.70 -37.94 -24.82
N GLN A 254 -22.12 -37.06 -25.72
CA GLN A 254 -23.46 -37.11 -26.29
C GLN A 254 -23.46 -38.08 -27.48
N THR A 255 -24.33 -39.09 -27.42
CA THR A 255 -24.56 -40.02 -28.53
C THR A 255 -26.01 -39.88 -28.97
N ALA A 256 -26.21 -39.42 -30.20
CA ALA A 256 -27.53 -39.39 -30.81
C ALA A 256 -27.91 -40.79 -31.32
N TYR A 257 -29.17 -41.17 -31.13
CA TYR A 257 -29.74 -42.41 -31.63
C TYR A 257 -31.16 -42.15 -32.14
N VAL A 258 -31.70 -43.04 -32.97
CA VAL A 258 -33.10 -42.95 -33.41
C VAL A 258 -33.96 -43.55 -32.31
N ALA A 259 -34.71 -42.71 -31.60
CA ALA A 259 -35.52 -43.09 -30.46
C ALA A 259 -36.87 -43.68 -30.88
N ASP A 260 -37.46 -43.10 -31.91
CA ASP A 260 -38.70 -43.60 -32.51
C ASP A 260 -38.69 -43.32 -34.02
N VAL A 261 -39.57 -44.00 -34.74
CA VAL A 261 -39.73 -43.82 -36.17
C VAL A 261 -41.21 -43.83 -36.52
N THR A 262 -41.71 -42.70 -37.01
CA THR A 262 -43.08 -42.62 -37.50
C THR A 262 -43.10 -42.96 -39.00
N PRO A 263 -43.81 -44.01 -39.43
CA PRO A 263 -43.92 -44.32 -40.86
C PRO A 263 -44.87 -43.33 -41.54
N VAL A 264 -44.40 -42.70 -42.61
CA VAL A 264 -45.20 -41.82 -43.47
C VAL A 264 -45.45 -42.57 -44.78
N VAL A 265 -46.72 -42.93 -45.01
CA VAL A 265 -47.12 -43.74 -46.17
C VAL A 265 -47.76 -42.84 -47.23
N GLY A 266 -47.22 -42.87 -48.44
CA GLY A 266 -47.84 -42.32 -49.64
C GLY A 266 -48.32 -43.43 -50.58
N ASN A 267 -49.11 -43.09 -51.60
CA ASN A 267 -49.58 -44.07 -52.59
C ASN A 267 -48.38 -44.67 -53.36
N GLY A 268 -47.92 -45.85 -52.94
CA GLY A 268 -46.80 -46.59 -53.55
C GLY A 268 -45.41 -46.30 -52.96
N SER A 269 -45.29 -45.56 -51.84
CA SER A 269 -44.00 -45.31 -51.17
C SER A 269 -44.15 -45.28 -49.64
N VAL A 270 -43.09 -45.71 -48.95
CA VAL A 270 -42.99 -45.62 -47.48
C VAL A 270 -41.72 -44.85 -47.16
N ALA A 271 -41.86 -43.78 -46.39
CA ALA A 271 -40.76 -43.07 -45.77
C ALA A 271 -40.87 -43.21 -44.25
N PHE A 272 -39.74 -42.98 -43.59
CA PHE A 272 -39.63 -43.02 -42.14
C PHE A 272 -39.18 -41.65 -41.67
N ASP A 273 -39.93 -41.05 -40.77
CA ASP A 273 -39.54 -39.81 -40.08
C ASP A 273 -38.91 -40.19 -38.74
N PRO A 274 -37.56 -40.15 -38.62
CA PRO A 274 -36.88 -40.57 -37.40
C PRO A 274 -36.94 -39.48 -36.34
N GLU A 275 -37.35 -39.84 -35.14
CA GLU A 275 -37.22 -39.00 -33.96
C GLU A 275 -35.85 -39.26 -33.31
N LEU A 276 -35.04 -38.22 -33.17
CA LEU A 276 -33.70 -38.33 -32.60
C LEU A 276 -33.74 -38.19 -31.06
N GLY A 277 -33.26 -39.21 -30.37
CA GLY A 277 -32.93 -39.15 -28.95
C GLY A 277 -31.45 -38.84 -28.74
N ILE A 278 -31.13 -38.15 -27.64
CA ILE A 278 -29.73 -37.87 -27.24
C ILE A 278 -29.47 -38.54 -25.89
N LEU A 279 -28.55 -39.50 -25.86
CA LEU A 279 -28.03 -40.07 -24.62
C LEU A 279 -26.74 -39.34 -24.23
N THR A 280 -26.74 -38.69 -23.07
CA THR A 280 -25.53 -38.10 -22.50
C THR A 280 -24.96 -39.04 -21.47
N THR A 281 -23.85 -39.70 -21.79
CA THR A 281 -23.14 -40.58 -20.85
C THR A 281 -21.84 -39.92 -20.44
N GLY A 282 -21.57 -39.83 -19.15
CA GLY A 282 -20.40 -39.11 -18.65
C GLY A 282 -20.10 -39.38 -17.20
N THR A 283 -19.06 -38.72 -16.73
CA THR A 283 -18.67 -38.66 -15.31
C THR A 283 -18.82 -37.23 -14.81
N ILE A 284 -19.22 -37.11 -13.55
CA ILE A 284 -19.27 -35.84 -12.84
C ILE A 284 -18.11 -35.85 -11.86
N LEU A 285 -17.17 -34.93 -12.03
CA LEU A 285 -16.09 -34.69 -11.08
C LEU A 285 -16.54 -33.60 -10.11
N ARG A 286 -16.52 -33.92 -8.82
CA ARG A 286 -16.79 -33.00 -7.72
C ARG A 286 -15.46 -32.57 -7.11
N ILE A 287 -15.12 -31.29 -7.17
CA ILE A 287 -13.93 -30.75 -6.50
C ILE A 287 -14.33 -30.40 -5.07
N ILE A 288 -13.86 -31.20 -4.11
CA ILE A 288 -14.14 -31.01 -2.69
C ILE A 288 -13.09 -30.09 -2.05
N ASP A 289 -11.84 -30.27 -2.44
CA ASP A 289 -10.70 -29.51 -1.94
C ASP A 289 -9.73 -29.19 -3.07
N ALA A 290 -9.21 -27.97 -3.09
CA ALA A 290 -8.25 -27.49 -4.07
C ALA A 290 -7.36 -26.43 -3.41
N ALA A 291 -6.05 -26.67 -3.41
CA ALA A 291 -5.06 -25.67 -3.03
C ALA A 291 -4.70 -24.84 -4.27
N VAL A 292 -5.02 -23.54 -4.25
CA VAL A 292 -4.60 -22.58 -5.27
C VAL A 292 -3.44 -21.78 -4.71
N ILE A 293 -2.29 -21.87 -5.37
CA ILE A 293 -1.11 -21.05 -5.09
C ILE A 293 -1.01 -20.02 -6.20
N THR A 294 -1.17 -18.75 -5.84
CA THR A 294 -1.00 -17.63 -6.77
C THR A 294 0.43 -17.12 -6.64
N TYR A 295 1.13 -17.09 -7.76
CA TYR A 295 2.49 -16.53 -7.87
C TYR A 295 2.41 -15.12 -8.43
N HIS A 296 2.96 -14.15 -7.71
CA HIS A 296 3.00 -12.74 -8.11
C HIS A 296 4.31 -12.47 -8.83
N SER A 297 4.32 -12.61 -10.16
CA SER A 297 5.54 -12.54 -10.95
C SER A 297 6.22 -11.17 -10.90
N GLU A 298 5.45 -10.08 -10.85
CA GLU A 298 6.01 -8.71 -10.80
C GLU A 298 6.62 -8.38 -9.43
N VAL A 299 6.03 -8.90 -8.35
CA VAL A 299 6.60 -8.82 -7.00
C VAL A 299 7.92 -9.59 -6.96
N HIS A 300 7.94 -10.80 -7.52
CA HIS A 300 9.13 -11.64 -7.62
C HIS A 300 10.24 -10.99 -8.47
N ALA A 301 9.89 -10.41 -9.63
CA ALA A 301 10.84 -9.69 -10.47
C ALA A 301 11.44 -8.48 -9.75
N SER A 302 10.61 -7.70 -9.05
CA SER A 302 11.07 -6.56 -8.25
C SER A 302 11.98 -6.99 -7.09
N LEU A 303 11.70 -8.13 -6.46
CA LEU A 303 12.55 -8.74 -5.44
C LEU A 303 13.91 -9.14 -6.01
N ILE A 304 13.94 -9.85 -7.14
CA ILE A 304 15.20 -10.25 -7.79
C ILE A 304 16.02 -9.02 -8.17
N ASP A 305 15.41 -8.03 -8.81
CA ASP A 305 16.12 -6.83 -9.26
C ASP A 305 16.71 -6.06 -8.07
N LEU A 306 15.92 -5.82 -7.02
CA LEU A 306 16.39 -5.14 -5.81
C LEU A 306 17.53 -5.88 -5.13
N THR A 307 17.37 -7.20 -4.93
CA THR A 307 18.35 -8.02 -4.21
C THR A 307 19.61 -8.26 -5.03
N SER A 308 19.49 -8.43 -6.35
CA SER A 308 20.64 -8.60 -7.24
C SER A 308 21.47 -7.32 -7.33
N GLU A 309 20.82 -6.17 -7.38
CA GLU A 309 21.48 -4.86 -7.35
C GLU A 309 22.19 -4.63 -6.01
N ALA A 310 21.51 -4.88 -4.89
CA ALA A 310 22.06 -4.68 -3.56
C ALA A 310 23.22 -5.64 -3.25
N TRP A 311 23.08 -6.91 -3.61
CA TRP A 311 24.08 -7.94 -3.33
C TRP A 311 25.24 -7.92 -4.33
N GLY A 312 25.01 -7.45 -5.56
CA GLY A 312 26.00 -7.44 -6.65
C GLY A 312 26.16 -8.78 -7.37
N GLN A 313 25.33 -9.76 -7.05
CA GLN A 313 25.24 -11.06 -7.71
C GLN A 313 23.77 -11.39 -7.99
N SER A 314 23.51 -12.14 -9.08
CA SER A 314 22.13 -12.50 -9.43
C SER A 314 21.51 -13.43 -8.38
N THR A 315 20.33 -13.06 -7.89
CA THR A 315 19.51 -13.86 -6.96
C THR A 315 18.43 -14.68 -7.67
N ALA A 316 18.38 -14.63 -9.01
CA ALA A 316 17.33 -15.28 -9.80
C ALA A 316 17.28 -16.81 -9.62
N SER A 317 18.39 -17.44 -9.23
CA SER A 317 18.45 -18.88 -8.98
C SER A 317 17.60 -19.34 -7.80
N LEU A 318 17.21 -18.44 -6.90
CA LEU A 318 16.36 -18.76 -5.74
C LEU A 318 14.91 -19.05 -6.14
N GLY A 319 14.45 -18.58 -7.30
CA GLY A 319 13.08 -18.79 -7.79
C GLY A 319 12.02 -18.40 -6.76
N TYR A 320 10.95 -19.19 -6.64
CA TYR A 320 9.86 -18.92 -5.68
C TYR A 320 10.03 -19.69 -4.34
N ASP A 321 11.22 -20.21 -4.03
CA ASP A 321 11.46 -21.02 -2.84
C ASP A 321 11.59 -20.13 -1.58
N LEU A 322 10.51 -20.01 -0.81
CA LEU A 322 10.46 -19.18 0.41
C LEU A 322 11.52 -19.58 1.45
N PRO A 323 11.70 -20.87 1.82
CA PRO A 323 12.82 -21.29 2.67
C PRO A 323 14.19 -20.85 2.14
N ALA A 324 14.47 -21.03 0.85
CA ALA A 324 15.75 -20.64 0.26
C ALA A 324 15.98 -19.12 0.34
N TRP A 325 14.94 -18.33 0.08
CA TRP A 325 14.98 -16.86 0.24
C TRP A 325 15.28 -16.43 1.67
N ARG A 326 14.64 -17.05 2.67
CA ARG A 326 14.88 -16.73 4.09
C ARG A 326 16.30 -17.08 4.52
N ALA A 327 16.75 -18.30 4.18
CA ALA A 327 18.11 -18.74 4.49
C ALA A 327 19.16 -17.83 3.84
N TRP A 328 18.98 -17.48 2.56
CA TRP A 328 19.86 -16.53 1.88
C TRP A 328 19.86 -15.16 2.56
N TYR A 329 18.70 -14.61 2.91
CA TYR A 329 18.60 -13.29 3.53
C TYR A 329 19.30 -13.24 4.89
N GLU A 330 19.05 -14.23 5.74
CA GLU A 330 19.57 -14.29 7.11
C GLU A 330 21.06 -14.67 7.16
N GLU A 331 21.47 -15.69 6.39
CA GLU A 331 22.80 -16.27 6.50
C GLU A 331 23.84 -15.61 5.58
N GLN A 332 23.41 -14.97 4.49
CA GLN A 332 24.32 -14.44 3.47
C GLN A 332 24.18 -12.93 3.31
N PHE A 333 22.95 -12.43 3.08
CA PHE A 333 22.74 -11.02 2.76
C PHE A 333 22.98 -10.08 3.96
N LEU A 334 22.39 -10.37 5.13
CA LEU A 334 22.56 -9.53 6.31
C LEU A 334 24.03 -9.43 6.78
N PRO A 335 24.81 -10.53 6.86
CA PRO A 335 26.23 -10.46 7.21
C PRO A 335 27.06 -9.65 6.20
N ASP A 336 26.82 -9.82 4.89
CA ASP A 336 27.52 -9.07 3.85
C ASP A 336 27.19 -7.56 3.93
N LEU A 337 25.92 -7.22 4.15
CA LEU A 337 25.49 -5.83 4.34
C LEU A 337 26.15 -5.19 5.57
N ALA A 338 26.24 -5.91 6.69
CA ALA A 338 26.93 -5.45 7.89
C ALA A 338 28.43 -5.22 7.63
N ALA A 339 29.10 -6.17 6.97
CA ALA A 339 30.51 -6.04 6.62
C ALA A 339 30.79 -4.84 5.69
N ARG A 340 29.90 -4.56 4.72
CA ARG A 340 30.00 -3.39 3.85
C ARG A 340 29.81 -2.08 4.63
N ARG A 341 28.80 -2.01 5.50
CA ARG A 341 28.58 -0.83 6.36
C ARG A 341 29.78 -0.55 7.28
N GLU A 342 30.41 -1.59 7.82
CA GLU A 342 31.64 -1.46 8.61
C GLU A 342 32.81 -0.97 7.77
N ALA A 343 32.97 -1.49 6.55
CA ALA A 343 34.02 -1.05 5.62
C ALA A 343 33.83 0.42 5.21
N ASP A 344 32.60 0.84 4.90
CA ASP A 344 32.26 2.22 4.55
C ASP A 344 32.52 3.17 5.74
N ALA A 345 32.13 2.77 6.95
CA ALA A 345 32.41 3.53 8.16
C ALA A 345 33.92 3.67 8.43
N ALA A 346 34.72 2.63 8.17
CA ALA A 346 36.18 2.69 8.29
C ALA A 346 36.86 3.52 7.18
N ALA A 347 36.22 3.62 6.00
CA ALA A 347 36.70 4.38 4.85
C ALA A 347 36.42 5.90 4.92
N VAL A 348 35.73 6.38 5.96
CA VAL A 348 35.60 7.82 6.29
C VAL A 348 36.57 8.22 7.42
N PRO A 349 37.91 8.29 7.20
CA PRO A 349 38.84 8.77 8.21
C PRO A 349 38.99 10.30 8.22
N SER A 350 38.55 10.93 9.30
CA SER A 350 39.21 12.05 10.01
C SER A 350 39.74 13.28 9.23
N GLU A 351 39.10 13.74 8.15
CA GLU A 351 39.50 15.03 7.53
C GLU A 351 39.08 16.26 8.38
N THR A 352 38.25 16.05 9.42
CA THR A 352 37.79 17.11 10.33
C THR A 352 38.71 17.39 11.54
N ALA A 353 39.84 16.69 11.69
CA ALA A 353 40.75 16.88 12.83
C ALA A 353 41.92 17.85 12.59
N SER A 354 41.95 18.57 11.45
CA SER A 354 43.02 19.51 11.09
C SER A 354 42.47 20.86 10.59
N SER A 355 41.90 21.69 11.47
CA SER A 355 41.71 23.14 11.24
C SER A 355 41.62 23.90 12.55
#